data_AF-A0A814QSA0-F1
#
_entry.id   AF-A0A814QSA0-F1
#
_cell.length_a   1.000
_cell.length_b   1.000
_cell.length_c   1.000
_cell.angle_alpha   90.00
_cell.angle_beta   90.00
_cell.angle_gamma   90.00
#
_symmetry.space_group_name_H-M   'P 1'
#
loop_
_entity.id
_entity.type
_entity.pdbx_description
1 polymer ?
#
loop_
_entity_poly.entity_id
_entity_poly.type
_entity_poly.pdbx_seq_one_letter_code
_entity_poly.pdbx_strand_id
1 'polypeptide(L)'
;MHSERTTDLSILYSNLKSHPTNQENVVLIKTGSMNPVHRSHISNMVRTKQYLERVYNFNVIGGYLSPTHDEYVHGKLGNELISGQHRIEMCRKAIEEAGQQHWLSVDMAECMAPRFIKLVSVAYSLQTFINQKLNLPKPIRVIYVAGLDLFNRCCGMTSLRAPQMGGVAVVYRSGQDDRFITSTHTQDDTKLFYVCTDNNVCTDNNDDAMDTSSSDLDDISSTLIRKRYKNNEICDHLTFKSVLDHMKIISSTKN
;
A
#
# COMPACT_ATOMS: atom_id res chain seq x y z
N MET A 1 26.30 11.06 -0.44
CA MET A 1 26.13 9.63 -0.75
C MET A 1 24.67 9.28 -0.52
N HIS A 2 23.91 9.00 -1.57
CA HIS A 2 22.58 8.39 -1.40
C HIS A 2 22.81 6.90 -1.14
N SER A 3 22.34 6.37 -0.02
CA SER A 3 22.33 4.91 0.22
C SER A 3 21.60 4.21 -0.92
N GLU A 4 22.19 3.16 -1.49
CA GLU A 4 21.56 2.37 -2.55
C GLU A 4 20.25 1.77 -2.03
N ARG A 5 19.18 1.84 -2.83
CA ARG A 5 17.89 1.22 -2.50
C ARG A 5 18.05 -0.31 -2.51
N THR A 6 17.52 -0.99 -1.49
CA THR A 6 17.65 -2.45 -1.32
C THR A 6 16.29 -3.17 -1.27
N THR A 7 15.32 -2.70 -2.06
CA THR A 7 14.00 -3.35 -2.15
C THR A 7 14.15 -4.79 -2.63
N ASP A 8 13.55 -5.75 -1.92
CA ASP A 8 13.54 -7.16 -2.33
C ASP A 8 12.66 -7.33 -3.58
N LEU A 9 13.25 -7.82 -4.67
CA LEU A 9 12.59 -8.02 -5.96
C LEU A 9 12.15 -9.47 -6.21
N SER A 10 12.30 -10.36 -5.23
CA SER A 10 11.99 -11.80 -5.35
C SER A 10 10.58 -12.05 -5.88
N ILE A 11 9.57 -11.35 -5.35
CA ILE A 11 8.17 -11.42 -5.80
C ILE A 11 8.02 -11.03 -7.27
N LEU A 12 8.76 -10.03 -7.76
CA LEU A 12 8.67 -9.58 -9.14
C LEU A 12 9.29 -10.62 -10.10
N TYR A 13 10.45 -11.15 -9.75
CA TYR A 13 11.11 -12.19 -10.54
C TYR A 13 10.26 -13.47 -10.62
N SER A 14 9.55 -13.82 -9.53
CA SER A 14 8.65 -14.97 -9.52
C SER A 14 7.47 -14.74 -10.47
N ASN A 15 6.79 -13.61 -10.36
CA ASN A 15 5.58 -13.32 -11.13
C ASN A 15 5.86 -12.98 -12.60
N LEU A 16 7.04 -12.47 -12.95
CA LEU A 16 7.42 -12.27 -14.35
C LEU A 16 7.54 -13.55 -15.16
N LYS A 17 7.81 -14.70 -14.53
CA LYS A 17 7.96 -16.00 -15.22
C LYS A 17 6.62 -16.66 -15.54
N SER A 18 5.54 -16.25 -14.87
CA SER A 18 4.25 -16.96 -14.88
C SER A 18 3.16 -16.30 -15.74
N HIS A 19 3.41 -15.13 -16.35
CA HIS A 19 2.34 -14.30 -16.93
C HIS A 19 2.45 -14.05 -18.44
N PRO A 20 1.32 -13.78 -19.13
CA PRO A 20 1.26 -13.60 -20.58
C PRO A 20 2.06 -12.38 -21.07
N THR A 21 2.76 -12.51 -22.19
CA THR A 21 3.64 -11.46 -22.75
C THR A 21 2.92 -10.22 -23.30
N ASN A 22 1.58 -10.25 -23.40
CA ASN A 22 0.79 -9.20 -24.05
C ASN A 22 0.17 -8.18 -23.08
N GLN A 23 0.24 -8.40 -21.77
CA GLN A 23 -0.27 -7.46 -20.77
C GLN A 23 0.82 -6.47 -20.34
N GLU A 24 0.41 -5.28 -19.91
CA GLU A 24 1.33 -4.30 -19.34
C GLU A 24 1.67 -4.66 -17.88
N ASN A 25 2.96 -4.80 -17.57
CA ASN A 25 3.42 -5.10 -16.22
C ASN A 25 3.41 -3.84 -15.34
N VAL A 26 2.73 -3.93 -14.19
CA VAL A 26 2.66 -2.86 -13.20
C VAL A 26 3.02 -3.38 -11.81
N VAL A 27 3.52 -2.48 -10.96
CA VAL A 27 3.82 -2.73 -9.55
C VAL A 27 3.05 -1.73 -8.70
N LEU A 28 2.50 -2.18 -7.58
CA LEU A 28 1.79 -1.30 -6.64
C LEU A 28 2.70 -0.83 -5.51
N ILE A 29 2.50 0.40 -5.04
CA ILE A 29 3.13 0.87 -3.80
C ILE A 29 2.16 1.65 -2.96
N LYS A 30 2.16 1.41 -1.65
CA LYS A 30 1.40 2.18 -0.66
C LYS A 30 2.32 2.65 0.45
N THR A 31 2.44 3.96 0.63
CA THR A 31 3.13 4.52 1.79
C THR A 31 2.15 4.86 2.91
N GLY A 32 2.68 5.01 4.12
CA GLY A 32 1.90 5.49 5.26
C GLY A 32 2.64 5.33 6.58
N SER A 33 2.10 5.96 7.62
CA SER A 33 2.67 5.80 8.96
C SER A 33 2.68 4.34 9.40
N MET A 34 1.66 3.54 9.07
CA MET A 34 1.56 2.11 9.42
C MET A 34 1.86 1.87 10.92
N ASN A 35 1.18 2.64 11.78
CA ASN A 35 1.48 2.78 13.21
C ASN A 35 0.28 2.37 14.10
N PRO A 36 -0.15 1.09 14.09
CA PRO A 36 0.37 -0.04 13.33
C PRO A 36 -0.31 -0.21 11.95
N VAL A 37 0.16 -1.15 11.14
CA VAL A 37 -0.56 -1.67 9.96
C VAL A 37 -1.89 -2.33 10.40
N HIS A 38 -2.84 -2.43 9.48
CA HIS A 38 -4.19 -2.94 9.75
C HIS A 38 -4.86 -3.47 8.48
N ARG A 39 -6.02 -4.14 8.64
CA ARG A 39 -6.69 -4.88 7.56
C ARG A 39 -6.98 -4.03 6.33
N SER A 40 -7.50 -2.81 6.51
CA SER A 40 -7.74 -1.88 5.38
C SER A 40 -6.47 -1.54 4.57
N HIS A 41 -5.27 -1.52 5.16
CA HIS A 41 -4.03 -1.32 4.36
C HIS A 41 -3.81 -2.45 3.35
N ILE A 42 -4.01 -3.70 3.77
CA ILE A 42 -3.86 -4.88 2.92
C ILE A 42 -5.03 -4.96 1.93
N SER A 43 -6.26 -4.78 2.40
CA SER A 43 -7.47 -4.80 1.56
C SER A 43 -7.38 -3.78 0.42
N ASN A 44 -6.87 -2.57 0.68
CA ASN A 44 -6.70 -1.56 -0.38
C ASN A 44 -5.73 -2.02 -1.46
N MET A 45 -4.65 -2.73 -1.09
CA MET A 45 -3.70 -3.27 -2.05
C MET A 45 -4.34 -4.38 -2.89
N VAL A 46 -5.01 -5.34 -2.25
CA VAL A 46 -5.69 -6.47 -2.91
C VAL A 46 -6.78 -5.99 -3.87
N ARG A 47 -7.68 -5.11 -3.42
CA ARG A 47 -8.74 -4.55 -4.26
C ARG A 47 -8.18 -3.77 -5.46
N THR A 48 -7.10 -3.02 -5.25
CA THR A 48 -6.44 -2.29 -6.34
C THR A 48 -5.83 -3.24 -7.37
N LYS A 49 -5.15 -4.31 -6.92
CA LYS A 49 -4.63 -5.36 -7.80
C LYS A 49 -5.74 -5.93 -8.68
N GLN A 50 -6.79 -6.44 -8.05
CA GLN A 50 -7.93 -7.06 -8.73
C GLN A 50 -8.61 -6.11 -9.72
N TYR A 51 -8.82 -4.85 -9.33
CA TYR A 51 -9.45 -3.85 -10.19
C TYR A 51 -8.61 -3.54 -11.44
N LEU A 52 -7.30 -3.34 -11.29
CA LEU A 52 -6.41 -3.03 -12.41
C LEU A 52 -6.25 -4.21 -13.37
N GLU A 53 -6.18 -5.43 -12.85
CA GLU A 53 -6.12 -6.65 -13.67
C GLU A 53 -7.41 -6.84 -14.47
N ARG A 54 -8.58 -6.63 -13.85
CA ARG A 54 -9.88 -6.86 -14.49
C ARG A 54 -10.30 -5.76 -15.47
N VAL A 55 -10.20 -4.50 -15.03
CA VAL A 55 -10.77 -3.36 -15.78
C VAL A 55 -9.79 -2.83 -16.82
N TYR A 56 -8.49 -2.86 -16.52
CA TYR A 56 -7.45 -2.30 -17.38
C TYR A 56 -6.56 -3.36 -18.05
N ASN A 57 -6.79 -4.65 -17.78
CA ASN A 57 -6.00 -5.75 -18.33
C ASN A 57 -4.49 -5.59 -18.05
N PHE A 58 -4.14 -5.01 -16.90
CA PHE A 58 -2.75 -4.95 -16.44
C PHE A 58 -2.35 -6.28 -15.82
N ASN A 59 -1.05 -6.53 -15.80
CA ASN A 59 -0.44 -7.62 -15.05
C ASN A 59 0.24 -7.05 -13.80
N VAL A 60 -0.36 -7.24 -12.63
CA VAL A 60 0.19 -6.73 -11.37
C VAL A 60 1.20 -7.74 -10.83
N ILE A 61 2.45 -7.57 -11.20
CA ILE A 61 3.54 -8.51 -10.88
C ILE A 61 4.05 -8.41 -9.44
N GLY A 62 3.62 -7.39 -8.70
CA GLY A 62 3.90 -7.29 -7.27
C GLY A 62 3.45 -5.97 -6.65
N GLY A 63 3.54 -5.90 -5.33
CA GLY A 63 3.16 -4.74 -4.53
C GLY A 63 4.07 -4.55 -3.33
N TYR A 64 4.17 -3.30 -2.86
CA TYR A 64 4.94 -2.97 -1.67
C TYR A 64 4.16 -2.09 -0.69
N LEU A 65 4.11 -2.50 0.58
CA LEU A 65 3.86 -1.60 1.68
C LEU A 65 5.16 -0.89 2.06
N SER A 66 5.15 0.44 2.10
CA SER A 66 6.31 1.27 2.44
C SER A 66 6.02 2.09 3.71
N PRO A 67 6.40 1.61 4.91
CA PRO A 67 6.28 2.39 6.12
C PRO A 67 7.09 3.69 6.00
N THR A 68 6.51 4.81 6.40
CA THR A 68 7.17 6.13 6.31
C THR A 68 8.28 6.30 7.34
N HIS A 69 9.27 7.15 7.08
CA HIS A 69 10.37 7.49 8.00
C HIS A 69 9.90 8.00 9.38
N ASP A 70 10.65 7.65 10.45
CA ASP A 70 10.29 7.97 11.84
C ASP A 70 10.18 9.48 12.11
N GLU A 71 11.01 10.31 11.47
CA GLU A 71 10.94 11.78 11.58
C GLU A 71 9.53 12.33 11.26
N TYR A 72 8.94 11.87 10.16
CA TYR A 72 7.60 12.29 9.75
C TYR A 72 6.53 11.74 10.69
N VAL A 73 6.65 10.46 11.08
CA VAL A 73 5.67 9.82 11.95
C VAL A 73 5.72 10.43 13.36
N HIS A 74 6.90 10.78 13.86
CA HIS A 74 7.07 11.51 15.11
C HIS A 74 6.43 12.89 15.05
N GLY A 75 6.66 13.66 13.98
CA GLY A 75 6.01 14.97 13.81
C GLY A 75 4.47 14.89 13.81
N LYS A 76 3.92 13.75 13.37
CA LYS A 76 2.47 13.50 13.33
C LYS A 76 1.90 12.94 14.64
N LEU A 77 2.63 12.07 15.33
CA LEU A 77 2.11 11.21 16.40
C LEU A 77 2.81 11.41 17.76
N GLY A 78 3.91 12.17 17.80
CA GLY A 78 4.73 12.38 18.99
C GLY A 78 5.15 11.07 19.64
N ASN A 79 4.80 10.92 20.93
CA ASN A 79 5.14 9.76 21.74
C ASN A 79 4.35 8.50 21.40
N GLU A 80 3.34 8.58 20.54
CA GLU A 80 2.64 7.39 20.04
C GLU A 80 3.38 6.68 18.88
N LEU A 81 4.55 7.20 18.50
CA LEU A 81 5.41 6.57 17.50
C LEU A 81 5.81 5.15 17.93
N ILE A 82 5.56 4.20 17.03
CA ILE A 82 6.20 2.90 16.99
C ILE A 82 7.38 3.03 16.02
N SER A 83 8.58 2.63 16.44
CA SER A 83 9.80 2.79 15.63
C SER A 83 9.67 2.10 14.26
N GLY A 84 10.41 2.62 13.29
CA GLY A 84 10.36 2.13 11.92
C GLY A 84 10.61 0.64 11.78
N GLN A 85 11.59 0.13 12.52
CA GLN A 85 11.91 -1.31 12.55
C GLN A 85 10.72 -2.17 12.95
N HIS A 86 9.99 -1.76 14.00
CA HIS A 86 8.80 -2.47 14.43
C HIS A 86 7.63 -2.34 13.46
N ARG A 87 7.47 -1.18 12.81
CA ARG A 87 6.43 -0.99 11.79
C ARG A 87 6.67 -1.83 10.55
N ILE A 88 7.92 -1.92 10.09
CA ILE A 88 8.34 -2.83 9.02
C ILE A 88 7.97 -4.27 9.39
N GLU A 89 8.33 -4.72 10.60
CA GLU A 89 8.08 -6.09 11.02
C GLU A 89 6.59 -6.40 11.15
N MET A 90 5.80 -5.48 11.72
CA MET A 90 4.35 -5.62 11.75
C MET A 90 3.75 -5.70 10.34
N CYS A 91 4.26 -4.95 9.36
CA CYS A 91 3.82 -5.06 7.97
C CYS A 91 4.12 -6.44 7.37
N ARG A 92 5.30 -7.02 7.63
CA ARG A 92 5.62 -8.38 7.16
C ARG A 92 4.66 -9.41 7.73
N LYS A 93 4.47 -9.37 9.05
CA LYS A 93 3.56 -10.28 9.77
C LYS A 93 2.12 -10.16 9.28
N ALA A 94 1.64 -8.94 9.05
CA ALA A 94 0.32 -8.68 8.50
C ALA A 94 0.13 -9.24 7.08
N ILE A 95 1.15 -9.11 6.22
CA ILE A 95 1.12 -9.65 4.85
C ILE A 95 1.06 -11.18 4.88
N GLU A 96 1.89 -11.82 5.72
CA GLU A 96 1.95 -13.27 5.87
C GLU A 96 0.64 -13.83 6.47
N GLU A 97 0.12 -13.24 7.56
CA GLU A 97 -1.15 -13.66 8.16
C GLU A 97 -2.34 -13.46 7.21
N ALA A 98 -2.27 -12.48 6.31
CA ALA A 98 -3.28 -12.28 5.26
C ALA A 98 -3.13 -13.21 4.04
N GLY A 99 -2.07 -14.04 3.97
CA GLY A 99 -1.79 -14.92 2.84
C GLY A 99 -1.38 -14.20 1.55
N GLN A 100 -0.88 -12.97 1.64
CA GLN A 100 -0.60 -12.11 0.47
C GLN A 100 0.89 -12.07 0.05
N GLN A 101 1.75 -12.84 0.72
CA GLN A 101 3.21 -12.83 0.54
C GLN A 101 3.70 -13.25 -0.86
N HIS A 102 2.83 -13.87 -1.68
CA HIS A 102 3.18 -14.32 -3.03
C HIS A 102 3.32 -13.15 -4.03
N TRP A 103 2.75 -11.98 -3.72
CA TRP A 103 2.84 -10.79 -4.57
C TRP A 103 3.08 -9.49 -3.80
N LEU A 104 2.76 -9.44 -2.50
CA LEU A 104 2.90 -8.26 -1.67
C LEU A 104 4.10 -8.43 -0.72
N SER A 105 4.94 -7.40 -0.61
CA SER A 105 6.09 -7.38 0.31
C SER A 105 6.22 -6.02 0.99
N VAL A 106 7.24 -5.85 1.83
CA VAL A 106 7.55 -4.58 2.50
C VAL A 106 8.75 -3.94 1.84
N ASP A 107 8.60 -2.69 1.41
CA ASP A 107 9.72 -1.86 1.01
C ASP A 107 10.20 -1.02 2.19
N MET A 108 11.44 -1.27 2.62
CA MET A 108 12.03 -0.57 3.78
C MET A 108 12.70 0.74 3.41
N ALA A 109 12.86 1.04 2.12
CA ALA A 109 13.73 2.11 1.64
C ALA A 109 13.33 3.50 2.19
N GLU A 110 12.03 3.80 2.25
CA GLU A 110 11.53 5.06 2.83
C GLU A 110 11.76 5.12 4.34
N CYS A 111 11.45 4.03 5.04
CA CYS A 111 11.51 3.96 6.50
C CYS A 111 12.94 4.06 7.03
N MET A 112 13.91 3.47 6.31
CA MET A 112 15.31 3.35 6.69
C MET A 112 16.21 4.40 6.03
N ALA A 113 15.63 5.33 5.27
CA ALA A 113 16.37 6.44 4.71
C ALA A 113 16.98 7.33 5.80
N PRO A 114 18.05 8.11 5.53
CA PRO A 114 18.59 9.04 6.52
C PRO A 114 17.67 10.21 6.92
N ARG A 115 16.59 10.45 6.17
CA ARG A 115 15.63 11.54 6.36
C ARG A 115 14.30 11.20 5.70
N PHE A 116 13.24 11.91 6.07
CA PHE A 116 11.95 11.77 5.41
C PHE A 116 12.02 12.01 3.89
N ILE A 117 11.39 11.12 3.13
CA ILE A 117 11.27 11.16 1.67
C ILE A 117 9.81 11.42 1.31
N LYS A 118 9.56 12.39 0.42
CA LYS A 118 8.22 12.68 -0.09
C LYS A 118 7.69 11.48 -0.88
N LEU A 119 6.40 11.17 -0.73
CA LEU A 119 5.76 10.02 -1.39
C LEU A 119 6.01 9.92 -2.91
N VAL A 120 6.03 11.07 -3.62
CA VAL A 120 6.27 11.09 -5.08
C VAL A 120 7.67 10.58 -5.39
N SER A 121 8.65 10.98 -4.56
CA SER A 121 10.03 10.52 -4.66
C SER A 121 10.17 9.04 -4.29
N VAL A 122 9.38 8.53 -3.33
CA VAL A 122 9.36 7.09 -2.99
C VAL A 122 8.90 6.26 -4.18
N ALA A 123 7.78 6.64 -4.81
CA ALA A 123 7.25 5.96 -6.00
C ALA A 123 8.21 6.04 -7.19
N TYR A 124 8.73 7.24 -7.47
CA TYR A 124 9.67 7.46 -8.57
C TYR A 124 10.96 6.65 -8.41
N SER A 125 11.52 6.67 -7.21
CA SER A 125 12.75 5.90 -6.93
C SER A 125 12.51 4.41 -6.97
N LEU A 126 11.29 3.91 -6.67
CA LEU A 126 10.97 2.48 -6.77
C LEU A 126 10.92 2.09 -8.25
N GLN A 127 10.21 2.88 -9.05
CA GLN A 127 10.09 2.67 -10.48
C GLN A 127 11.46 2.67 -11.16
N THR A 128 12.31 3.65 -10.80
CA THR A 128 13.67 3.75 -11.34
C THR A 128 14.49 2.52 -10.96
N PHE A 129 14.47 2.12 -9.68
CA PHE A 129 15.20 0.96 -9.20
C PHE A 129 14.76 -0.35 -9.88
N ILE A 130 13.44 -0.59 -9.98
CA ILE A 130 12.88 -1.78 -10.63
C ILE A 130 13.30 -1.82 -12.10
N ASN A 131 13.14 -0.72 -12.84
CA ASN A 131 13.50 -0.70 -14.26
C ASN A 131 15.00 -0.85 -14.51
N GLN A 132 15.85 -0.33 -13.61
CA GLN A 132 17.30 -0.55 -13.68
C GLN A 132 17.69 -2.01 -13.41
N LYS A 133 17.10 -2.66 -12.40
CA LYS A 133 17.47 -4.03 -12.00
C LYS A 133 16.86 -5.09 -12.92
N LEU A 134 15.66 -4.86 -13.45
CA LEU A 134 14.97 -5.83 -14.31
C LEU A 134 15.29 -5.64 -15.80
N ASN A 135 15.56 -4.40 -16.23
CA ASN A 135 15.96 -4.06 -17.60
C ASN A 135 15.07 -4.72 -18.69
N LEU A 136 13.75 -4.66 -18.50
CA LEU A 136 12.80 -5.23 -19.45
C LEU A 136 12.63 -4.32 -20.69
N PRO A 137 12.27 -4.87 -21.86
CA PRO A 137 12.06 -4.08 -23.07
C PRO A 137 10.97 -3.00 -22.93
N LYS A 138 9.92 -3.30 -22.14
CA LYS A 138 8.90 -2.34 -21.75
C LYS A 138 9.11 -1.96 -20.27
N PRO A 139 9.17 -0.66 -19.94
CA PRO A 139 9.35 -0.24 -18.57
C PRO A 139 8.13 -0.60 -17.72
N ILE A 140 8.37 -1.04 -16.50
CA ILE A 140 7.34 -1.31 -15.49
C ILE A 140 6.90 0.01 -14.87
N ARG A 141 5.59 0.24 -14.83
CA ARG A 141 4.99 1.37 -14.10
C ARG A 141 4.80 1.02 -12.64
N VAL A 142 5.11 1.98 -11.76
CA VAL A 142 4.74 1.90 -10.35
C VAL A 142 3.50 2.74 -10.12
N ILE A 143 2.38 2.09 -9.81
CA ILE A 143 1.10 2.74 -9.49
C ILE A 143 1.01 2.93 -7.98
N TYR A 144 0.84 4.17 -7.56
CA TYR A 144 0.73 4.51 -6.14
C TYR A 144 -0.70 4.30 -5.65
N VAL A 145 -0.89 3.63 -4.51
CA VAL A 145 -2.22 3.34 -3.94
C VAL A 145 -2.53 4.30 -2.79
N ALA A 146 -3.43 5.24 -3.03
CA ALA A 146 -3.92 6.21 -2.06
C ALA A 146 -5.35 5.91 -1.63
N GLY A 147 -5.72 6.25 -0.39
CA GLY A 147 -7.13 6.42 -0.05
C GLY A 147 -7.60 7.81 -0.46
N LEU A 148 -8.90 8.00 -0.67
CA LEU A 148 -9.48 9.27 -1.10
C LEU A 148 -9.05 10.47 -0.22
N ASP A 149 -9.02 10.29 1.10
CA ASP A 149 -8.59 11.35 2.04
C ASP A 149 -7.15 11.83 1.82
N LEU A 150 -6.25 10.92 1.44
CA LEU A 150 -4.87 11.27 1.13
C LEU A 150 -4.79 11.95 -0.24
N PHE A 151 -5.57 11.44 -1.20
CA PHE A 151 -5.65 11.99 -2.55
C PHE A 151 -6.10 13.46 -2.53
N ASN A 152 -7.16 13.77 -1.79
CA ASN A 152 -7.75 15.11 -1.73
C ASN A 152 -6.89 16.12 -0.95
N ARG A 153 -6.14 15.67 0.07
CA ARG A 153 -5.33 16.56 0.92
C ARG A 153 -3.90 16.79 0.42
N CYS A 154 -3.36 15.86 -0.37
CA CYS A 154 -1.97 15.94 -0.77
C CYS A 154 -1.84 16.47 -2.20
N CYS A 155 -1.41 17.72 -2.33
CA CYS A 155 -1.13 18.36 -3.62
C CYS A 155 -0.13 17.57 -4.50
N GLY A 156 0.74 16.76 -3.90
CA GLY A 156 1.68 15.90 -4.62
C GLY A 156 1.04 14.74 -5.39
N MET A 157 -0.26 14.48 -5.19
CA MET A 157 -0.99 13.40 -5.87
C MET A 157 -1.15 13.65 -7.36
N THR A 158 -1.28 14.92 -7.77
CA THR A 158 -1.28 15.30 -9.18
C THR A 158 0.09 15.07 -9.83
N SER A 159 1.18 15.18 -9.07
CA SER A 159 2.53 14.91 -9.57
C SER A 159 2.75 13.44 -9.91
N LEU A 160 1.99 12.51 -9.32
CA LEU A 160 2.00 11.09 -9.68
C LEU A 160 1.44 10.83 -11.09
N ARG A 161 0.82 11.83 -11.73
CA ARG A 161 0.33 11.78 -13.11
C ARG A 161 1.31 12.36 -14.13
N ALA A 162 2.48 12.86 -13.70
CA ALA A 162 3.49 13.40 -14.61
C ALA A 162 3.99 12.33 -15.61
N PRO A 163 4.51 12.68 -16.80
CA PRO A 163 4.91 11.73 -17.84
C PRO A 163 5.84 10.60 -17.37
N GLN A 164 6.76 10.90 -16.47
CA GLN A 164 7.73 9.96 -15.90
C GLN A 164 7.17 9.05 -14.80
N MET A 165 5.97 9.30 -14.30
CA MET A 165 5.36 8.53 -13.19
C MET A 165 4.43 7.44 -13.70
N GLY A 166 4.26 6.37 -12.93
CA GLY A 166 3.41 5.24 -13.30
C GLY A 166 1.90 5.48 -13.14
N GLY A 167 1.51 6.40 -12.26
CA GLY A 167 0.11 6.76 -12.00
C GLY A 167 -0.28 6.59 -10.53
N VAL A 168 -1.56 6.81 -10.25
CA VAL A 168 -2.16 6.70 -8.91
C VAL A 168 -3.50 5.98 -8.99
N ALA A 169 -3.68 5.01 -8.10
CA ALA A 169 -4.95 4.37 -7.81
C ALA A 169 -5.53 4.97 -6.52
N VAL A 170 -6.77 5.45 -6.59
CA VAL A 170 -7.49 6.10 -5.50
C VAL A 170 -8.60 5.17 -5.04
N VAL A 171 -8.42 4.60 -3.85
CA VAL A 171 -9.42 3.76 -3.20
C VAL A 171 -10.42 4.66 -2.47
N TYR A 172 -11.70 4.53 -2.81
CA TYR A 172 -12.78 5.36 -2.27
C TYR A 172 -14.02 4.52 -1.96
N ARG A 173 -14.90 5.06 -1.09
CA ARG A 173 -16.16 4.40 -0.73
C ARG A 173 -17.32 4.98 -1.52
N SER A 174 -18.28 4.13 -1.87
CA SER A 174 -19.53 4.57 -2.49
C SER A 174 -20.30 5.51 -1.57
N GLY A 175 -20.74 6.64 -2.12
CA GLY A 175 -21.48 7.66 -1.37
C GLY A 175 -20.64 8.69 -0.60
N GLN A 176 -19.31 8.69 -0.70
CA GLN A 176 -18.50 9.84 -0.25
C GLN A 176 -18.77 11.05 -1.17
N ASP A 177 -18.75 12.29 -0.62
CA ASP A 177 -19.00 13.53 -1.37
C ASP A 177 -17.84 13.78 -2.35
N ASP A 178 -17.97 13.18 -3.52
CA ASP A 178 -16.91 12.91 -4.47
C ASP A 178 -16.94 13.90 -5.65
N ARG A 179 -17.18 15.19 -5.39
CA ARG A 179 -17.22 16.25 -6.41
C ARG A 179 -15.99 16.29 -7.35
N PHE A 180 -14.87 15.71 -6.92
CA PHE A 180 -13.64 15.57 -7.73
C PHE A 180 -13.54 14.26 -8.51
N ILE A 181 -14.16 13.16 -8.07
CA ILE A 181 -14.09 11.87 -8.78
C ILE A 181 -14.92 11.95 -10.06
N THR A 182 -16.17 12.39 -9.97
CA THR A 182 -17.09 12.45 -11.12
C THR A 182 -16.65 13.41 -12.23
N SER A 183 -15.91 14.48 -11.89
CA SER A 183 -15.39 15.44 -12.88
C SER A 183 -14.09 15.01 -13.56
N THR A 184 -13.40 13.98 -13.06
CA THR A 184 -12.12 13.49 -13.60
C THR A 184 -12.15 12.04 -14.07
N HIS A 185 -13.27 11.33 -13.89
CA HIS A 185 -13.43 9.94 -14.29
C HIS A 185 -13.65 9.82 -15.80
N THR A 186 -12.57 9.90 -16.57
CA THR A 186 -12.55 9.39 -17.95
C THR A 186 -11.85 8.04 -17.93
N GLN A 187 -12.48 6.98 -18.43
CA GLN A 187 -11.84 5.67 -18.58
C GLN A 187 -10.54 5.75 -19.42
N ASP A 188 -10.38 6.84 -20.18
CA ASP A 188 -9.19 7.15 -20.98
C ASP A 188 -7.99 7.68 -20.18
N ASP A 189 -8.13 8.02 -18.89
CA ASP A 189 -6.96 8.44 -18.09
C ASP A 189 -6.11 7.21 -17.72
N THR A 190 -4.97 7.09 -18.38
CA THR A 190 -4.02 5.97 -18.22
C THR A 190 -3.19 6.04 -16.93
N LYS A 191 -3.35 7.08 -16.10
CA LYS A 191 -2.56 7.33 -14.88
C LYS A 191 -3.38 7.64 -13.63
N LEU A 192 -4.71 7.66 -13.71
CA LEU A 192 -5.59 7.87 -12.57
C LEU A 192 -6.67 6.78 -12.57
N PHE A 193 -6.66 5.94 -11.53
CA PHE A 193 -7.54 4.79 -11.42
C PHE A 193 -8.40 4.93 -10.17
N TYR A 194 -9.71 5.01 -10.31
CA TYR A 194 -10.62 5.04 -9.17
C TYR A 194 -11.06 3.61 -8.82
N VAL A 195 -10.79 3.19 -7.59
CA VAL A 195 -11.05 1.84 -7.10
C VAL A 195 -12.13 1.91 -6.03
N CYS A 196 -13.35 1.49 -6.35
CA CYS A 196 -14.45 1.48 -5.39
C CYS A 196 -14.29 0.33 -4.40
N THR A 197 -14.65 0.57 -3.14
CA THR A 197 -14.67 -0.46 -2.09
C THR A 197 -15.89 -1.38 -2.15
N ASP A 198 -16.91 -1.06 -2.95
CA ASP A 198 -18.16 -1.84 -3.03
C ASP A 198 -17.96 -3.22 -3.66
N ASN A 199 -18.50 -4.24 -3.00
CA ASN A 199 -18.30 -5.66 -3.31
C ASN A 199 -18.81 -6.11 -4.70
N ASN A 200 -19.69 -5.33 -5.33
CA ASN A 200 -20.32 -5.71 -6.61
C ASN A 200 -19.40 -5.58 -7.83
N VAL A 201 -18.22 -4.96 -7.69
CA VAL A 201 -17.23 -4.84 -8.77
C VAL A 201 -16.13 -5.91 -8.65
N CYS A 202 -16.00 -6.55 -7.48
CA CYS A 202 -14.80 -7.31 -7.11
C CYS A 202 -15.04 -8.81 -6.85
N THR A 203 -16.25 -9.34 -7.00
CA THR A 203 -16.54 -10.75 -6.71
C THR A 203 -16.53 -11.63 -7.97
N ASP A 204 -15.43 -12.37 -8.13
CA ASP A 204 -15.40 -13.65 -8.85
C ASP A 204 -14.26 -14.50 -8.24
N ASN A 205 -14.48 -15.82 -8.20
CA ASN A 205 -13.71 -16.86 -7.51
C ASN A 205 -12.24 -16.95 -7.97
N ASN A 206 -11.37 -16.08 -7.46
CA ASN A 206 -9.91 -16.20 -7.62
C ASN A 206 -9.27 -16.65 -6.29
N ASP A 207 -8.22 -17.48 -6.39
CA ASP A 207 -7.44 -18.05 -5.27
C ASP A 207 -6.75 -17.00 -4.37
N ASP A 208 -6.82 -15.70 -4.73
CA ASP A 208 -6.29 -14.56 -3.97
C ASP A 208 -7.30 -13.96 -2.98
N ALA A 209 -8.44 -14.62 -2.75
CA ALA A 209 -9.54 -14.11 -1.94
C ALA A 209 -9.15 -13.97 -0.45
N MET A 210 -8.60 -12.81 -0.08
CA MET A 210 -8.83 -12.27 1.26
C MET A 210 -10.33 -11.93 1.34
N ASP A 211 -11.00 -12.39 2.40
CA ASP A 211 -12.38 -11.99 2.66
C ASP A 211 -12.42 -10.47 2.89
N THR A 212 -12.70 -9.74 1.81
CA THR A 212 -12.88 -8.29 1.80
C THR A 212 -14.37 -7.94 1.86
N SER A 213 -15.24 -8.92 2.13
CA SER A 213 -16.70 -8.78 2.01
C SER A 213 -17.35 -8.01 3.16
N SER A 214 -16.66 -7.80 4.29
CA SER A 214 -17.25 -7.06 5.41
C SER A 214 -17.19 -5.55 5.20
N SER A 215 -18.36 -4.90 5.23
CA SER A 215 -18.55 -3.45 5.39
C SER A 215 -17.83 -2.86 6.62
N ASP A 216 -17.35 -3.71 7.53
CA ASP A 216 -16.68 -3.33 8.78
C ASP A 216 -15.20 -2.95 8.62
N LEU A 217 -14.60 -3.16 7.44
CA LEU A 217 -13.20 -2.77 7.17
C LEU A 217 -13.02 -1.28 6.92
N ASP A 218 -14.12 -0.58 6.66
CA ASP A 218 -14.08 0.76 6.12
C ASP A 218 -13.62 1.78 7.18
N ASP A 219 -14.05 1.67 8.44
CA ASP A 219 -13.70 2.63 9.51
C ASP A 219 -12.49 2.24 10.37
N ILE A 220 -11.67 1.32 9.87
CA ILE A 220 -10.43 0.94 10.56
C ILE A 220 -9.38 2.03 10.37
N SER A 221 -8.84 2.53 11.50
CA SER A 221 -7.67 3.40 11.48
C SER A 221 -6.62 2.97 12.50
N SER A 222 -5.34 3.22 12.20
CA SER A 222 -4.26 3.02 13.16
C SER A 222 -4.49 3.81 14.46
N THR A 223 -5.14 4.97 14.41
CA THR A 223 -5.48 5.77 15.60
C THR A 223 -6.50 5.06 16.49
N LEU A 224 -7.55 4.48 15.89
CA LEU A 224 -8.52 3.67 16.62
C LEU A 224 -7.84 2.48 17.29
N ILE A 225 -6.97 1.76 16.57
CA ILE A 225 -6.24 0.61 17.11
C ILE A 225 -5.37 1.02 18.31
N ARG A 226 -4.59 2.09 18.20
CA ARG A 226 -3.75 2.56 19.33
C ARG A 226 -4.59 2.95 20.54
N LYS A 227 -5.73 3.63 20.34
CA LYS A 227 -6.65 4.01 21.41
C LYS A 227 -7.20 2.77 22.13
N ARG A 228 -7.76 1.83 21.36
CA ARG A 228 -8.31 0.57 21.88
C ARG A 228 -7.27 -0.27 22.60
N TYR A 229 -6.09 -0.42 21.99
CA TYR A 229 -4.98 -1.18 22.57
C TYR A 229 -4.53 -0.62 23.92
N LYS A 230 -4.40 0.71 24.05
CA LYS A 230 -4.06 1.37 25.33
C LYS A 230 -5.10 1.14 26.42
N ASN A 231 -6.37 0.98 26.03
CA ASN A 231 -7.48 0.72 26.93
C ASN A 231 -7.71 -0.78 27.21
N ASN A 232 -6.84 -1.66 26.70
CA ASN A 232 -7.03 -3.12 26.74
C ASN A 232 -8.35 -3.60 26.08
N GLU A 233 -8.82 -2.86 25.07
CA GLU A 233 -9.99 -3.23 24.28
C GLU A 233 -9.62 -4.19 23.12
N ILE A 234 -10.58 -5.00 22.69
CA ILE A 234 -10.38 -6.00 21.63
C ILE A 234 -10.11 -5.32 20.27
N CYS A 235 -9.02 -5.75 19.61
CA CYS A 235 -8.54 -5.18 18.34
C CYS A 235 -8.44 -6.20 17.19
N ASP A 236 -8.79 -7.46 17.41
CA ASP A 236 -8.55 -8.58 16.48
C ASP A 236 -9.28 -8.46 15.13
N HIS A 237 -10.40 -7.72 15.13
CA HIS A 237 -11.16 -7.39 13.92
C HIS A 237 -10.60 -6.16 13.18
N LEU A 238 -9.76 -5.35 13.84
CA LEU A 238 -9.19 -4.13 13.25
C LEU A 238 -7.84 -4.40 12.58
N THR A 239 -7.03 -5.27 13.18
CA THR A 239 -5.70 -5.64 12.66
C THR A 239 -5.50 -7.16 12.74
N PHE A 240 -4.27 -7.61 12.59
CA PHE A 240 -3.87 -9.01 12.56
C PHE A 240 -3.38 -9.44 13.96
N LYS A 241 -3.61 -10.70 14.32
CA LYS A 241 -3.20 -11.22 15.64
C LYS A 241 -1.69 -11.11 15.82
N SER A 242 -0.93 -11.43 14.78
CA SER A 242 0.54 -11.31 14.73
C SER A 242 1.03 -9.87 14.94
N VAL A 243 0.26 -8.87 14.49
CA VAL A 243 0.55 -7.45 14.73
C VAL A 243 0.32 -7.09 16.19
N LEU A 244 -0.79 -7.55 16.78
CA LEU A 244 -1.08 -7.31 18.21
C LEU A 244 -0.07 -8.00 19.11
N ASP A 245 0.32 -9.23 18.80
CA ASP A 245 1.34 -9.95 19.54
C ASP A 245 2.71 -9.25 19.45
N HIS A 246 3.05 -8.70 18.28
CA HIS A 246 4.26 -7.88 18.14
C HIS A 246 4.17 -6.58 18.96
N MET A 247 3.02 -5.93 19.03
CA MET A 247 2.82 -4.74 19.88
C MET A 247 3.02 -5.06 21.38
N LYS A 248 2.61 -6.25 21.84
CA LYS A 248 2.84 -6.69 23.23
C LYS A 248 4.33 -6.84 23.54
N ILE A 249 5.12 -7.34 22.59
CA ILE A 249 6.58 -7.44 22.73
C ILE A 249 7.18 -6.05 22.95
N ILE A 250 6.79 -5.06 22.13
CA ILE A 250 7.27 -3.68 22.25
C ILE A 250 6.93 -3.07 23.62
N SER A 251 5.70 -3.29 24.10
CA SER A 251 5.27 -2.82 25.42
C SER A 251 6.06 -3.47 26.55
N SER A 252 6.43 -4.74 26.41
CA SER A 252 7.17 -5.50 27.43
C SER A 252 8.64 -5.08 27.51
N THR A 253 9.24 -4.60 26.42
CA THR A 253 10.65 -4.14 26.38
C THR A 253 10.86 -2.70 26.88
N LYS A 254 9.77 -1.96 27.14
CA LYS A 254 9.82 -0.57 27.65
C LYS A 254 9.70 -0.47 29.17
N ASN A 255 9.39 -1.58 29.86
CA ASN A 255 9.35 -1.71 31.32
C ASN A 255 10.63 -2.39 31.82
#